data_AF-A0A104WPS0-F1
#
_entry.id   AF-A0A104WPS0-F1
#
_cell.length_a   1.000
_cell.length_b   1.000
_cell.length_c   1.000
_cell.angle_alpha   90.00
_cell.angle_beta   90.00
_cell.angle_gamma   90.00
#
_symmetry.space_group_name_H-M   'P 1'
#
loop_
_entity.id
_entity.type
_entity.pdbx_description
1 polymer ?
#
loop_
_entity_poly.entity_id
_entity_poly.type
_entity_poly.pdbx_seq_one_letter_code
_entity_poly.pdbx_strand_id
1 'polypeptide(L)'
;MSTHEQWEQLLTPSVMQNRLISVSLYITAFELLKESVVGRIRDFYNIGLCHGDDNVSDEYRENVLARNKSALYASLDWLLEHQAIDDTDIGSFERIKLTRNKLAHELPSIVIGGENIDHVAIFQDLVTLLRKVEIWWVVNVEIPTNPDFDGQEVDQAEITPGPVLMLQMMLEVLSGNEELLKHYQKERPESERDK
;
A
#
# COMPACT_ATOMS: atom_id res chain seq x y z
N MET A 1 19.27 23.47 -11.40
CA MET A 1 20.22 23.29 -10.29
C MET A 1 21.62 23.26 -10.87
N SER A 2 22.58 23.93 -10.26
CA SER A 2 23.98 23.89 -10.69
C SER A 2 24.64 22.57 -10.29
N THR A 3 25.72 22.18 -10.98
CA THR A 3 26.50 20.98 -10.63
C THR A 3 27.07 21.06 -9.21
N HIS A 4 27.43 22.27 -8.75
CA HIS A 4 27.92 22.48 -7.39
C HIS A 4 26.85 22.17 -6.33
N GLU A 5 25.63 22.67 -6.53
CA GLU A 5 24.47 22.40 -5.64
C GLU A 5 24.11 20.90 -5.62
N GLN A 6 24.21 20.21 -6.76
CA GLN A 6 24.01 18.75 -6.82
C GLN A 6 25.00 18.00 -5.94
N TRP A 7 26.29 18.33 -6.04
CA TRP A 7 27.32 17.72 -5.20
C TRP A 7 27.15 18.05 -3.72
N GLU A 8 26.78 19.28 -3.37
CA GLU A 8 26.51 19.68 -1.99
C GLU A 8 25.35 18.89 -1.39
N GLN A 9 24.25 18.73 -2.12
CA GLN A 9 23.11 17.94 -1.69
C GLN A 9 23.45 16.44 -1.58
N LEU A 10 24.17 15.90 -2.55
CA LEU A 10 24.60 14.49 -2.55
C LEU A 10 25.49 14.18 -1.34
N LEU A 11 26.42 15.08 -1.01
CA LEU A 11 27.36 14.91 0.09
C LEU A 11 26.77 15.26 1.46
N THR A 12 25.57 15.84 1.52
CA THR A 12 24.85 16.11 2.76
C THR A 12 24.09 14.86 3.21
N PRO A 13 24.50 14.19 4.31
CA PRO A 13 23.94 12.88 4.69
C PRO A 13 22.42 12.89 4.90
N SER A 14 21.89 13.92 5.57
CA SER A 14 20.46 14.04 5.84
C SER A 14 19.63 14.20 4.57
N VAL A 15 20.13 14.94 3.57
CA VAL A 15 19.46 15.11 2.28
C VAL A 15 19.42 13.78 1.52
N MET A 16 20.55 13.08 1.47
CA MET A 16 20.64 11.77 0.83
C MET A 16 19.72 10.73 1.50
N GLN A 17 19.72 10.68 2.83
CA GLN A 17 18.85 9.78 3.60
C GLN A 17 17.38 10.08 3.35
N ASN A 18 16.98 11.36 3.44
CA ASN A 18 15.59 11.76 3.21
C ASN A 18 15.10 11.39 1.81
N ARG A 19 15.95 11.52 0.78
CA ARG A 19 15.61 11.09 -0.58
C ARG A 19 15.38 9.59 -0.65
N LEU A 20 16.32 8.79 -0.16
CA LEU A 20 16.21 7.33 -0.19
C LEU A 20 15.00 6.83 0.60
N ILE A 21 14.78 7.38 1.80
CA ILE A 21 13.63 7.06 2.65
C ILE A 21 12.33 7.39 1.92
N SER A 22 12.21 8.60 1.37
CA SER A 22 10.99 9.04 0.68
C SER A 22 10.67 8.16 -0.53
N VAL A 23 11.67 7.79 -1.34
CA VAL A 23 11.47 6.86 -2.46
C VAL A 23 11.08 5.47 -1.98
N SER A 24 11.77 4.95 -0.96
CA SER A 24 11.47 3.62 -0.41
C SER A 24 10.06 3.54 0.15
N LEU A 25 9.60 4.57 0.86
CA LEU A 25 8.26 4.63 1.42
C LEU A 25 7.20 4.66 0.32
N TYR A 26 7.43 5.43 -0.76
CA TYR A 26 6.52 5.47 -1.90
C TYR A 26 6.40 4.09 -2.57
N ILE A 27 7.53 3.43 -2.81
CA ILE A 27 7.55 2.08 -3.42
C ILE A 27 6.84 1.07 -2.51
N THR A 28 7.11 1.10 -1.21
CA THR A 28 6.42 0.24 -0.23
C THR A 28 4.91 0.44 -0.26
N ALA A 29 4.46 1.70 -0.21
CA ALA A 29 3.02 2.01 -0.27
C ALA A 29 2.40 1.54 -1.59
N PHE A 30 3.11 1.69 -2.72
CA PHE A 30 2.63 1.22 -4.02
C PHE A 30 2.47 -0.30 -4.06
N GLU A 31 3.43 -1.06 -3.52
CA GLU A 31 3.31 -2.52 -3.48
C GLU A 31 2.19 -2.96 -2.52
N LEU A 32 1.96 -2.26 -1.41
CA LEU A 32 0.78 -2.48 -0.55
C LEU A 32 -0.52 -2.25 -1.34
N LEU A 33 -0.65 -1.13 -2.05
CA LEU A 33 -1.82 -0.85 -2.90
C LEU A 33 -2.04 -1.94 -3.94
N LYS A 34 -0.96 -2.40 -4.59
CA LYS A 34 -1.03 -3.45 -5.59
C LYS A 34 -1.47 -4.78 -4.98
N GLU A 35 -1.00 -5.13 -3.79
CA GLU A 35 -1.47 -6.33 -3.07
C GLU A 35 -2.94 -6.18 -2.63
N SER A 36 -3.36 -5.00 -2.20
CA SER A 36 -4.77 -4.70 -1.90
C SER A 36 -5.68 -4.82 -3.12
N VAL A 37 -5.19 -4.43 -4.30
CA VAL A 37 -5.95 -4.52 -5.56
C VAL A 37 -5.99 -5.94 -6.09
N VAL A 38 -4.87 -6.67 -6.11
CA VAL A 38 -4.79 -8.00 -6.75
C VAL A 38 -4.94 -9.12 -5.74
N GLY A 39 -4.16 -9.07 -4.66
CA GLY A 39 -4.09 -10.11 -3.64
C GLY A 39 -5.42 -10.34 -2.95
N ARG A 40 -6.11 -9.28 -2.51
CA ARG A 40 -7.43 -9.41 -1.85
C ARG A 40 -8.47 -10.11 -2.72
N ILE A 41 -8.54 -9.77 -4.02
CA ILE A 41 -9.47 -10.41 -4.95
C ILE A 41 -9.08 -11.88 -5.15
N ARG A 42 -7.80 -12.17 -5.36
CA ARG A 42 -7.30 -13.54 -5.48
C ARG A 42 -7.69 -14.36 -4.25
N ASP A 43 -7.47 -13.83 -3.06
CA ASP A 43 -7.73 -14.51 -1.81
C ASP A 43 -9.25 -14.75 -1.62
N PHE A 44 -10.09 -13.78 -2.00
CA PHE A 44 -11.55 -13.91 -2.02
C PHE A 44 -12.04 -15.09 -2.88
N TYR A 45 -11.48 -15.27 -4.08
CA TYR A 45 -11.85 -16.38 -4.98
C TYR A 45 -11.14 -17.71 -4.64
N ASN A 46 -10.24 -17.72 -3.67
CA ASN A 46 -9.51 -18.91 -3.23
C ASN A 46 -10.00 -19.43 -1.86
N ILE A 47 -11.03 -18.80 -1.27
CA ILE A 47 -11.63 -19.25 -0.01
C ILE A 47 -12.15 -20.68 -0.19
N GLY A 48 -11.58 -21.63 0.55
CA GLY A 48 -12.00 -23.04 0.55
C GLY A 48 -11.14 -23.99 -0.29
N LEU A 49 -10.11 -23.51 -0.99
CA LEU A 49 -9.06 -24.35 -1.57
C LEU A 49 -8.08 -24.80 -0.47
N CYS A 50 -8.56 -25.68 0.40
CA CYS A 50 -7.73 -26.32 1.41
C CYS A 50 -6.81 -27.37 0.76
N HIS A 51 -5.52 -27.22 1.02
CA HIS A 51 -4.44 -28.21 0.82
C HIS A 51 -3.77 -28.23 -0.56
N GLY A 52 -2.72 -27.42 -0.68
CA GLY A 52 -1.48 -27.82 -1.34
C GLY A 52 -1.44 -27.79 -2.86
N ASP A 53 -2.49 -27.32 -3.52
CA ASP A 53 -2.46 -27.09 -4.96
C ASP A 53 -2.40 -25.58 -5.20
N ASP A 54 -1.28 -25.10 -5.75
CA ASP A 54 -1.06 -23.70 -6.21
C ASP A 54 -1.98 -23.31 -7.38
N ASN A 55 -3.05 -24.07 -7.62
CA ASN A 55 -3.96 -23.88 -8.72
C ASN A 55 -4.88 -22.70 -8.43
N VAL A 56 -4.72 -21.66 -9.25
CA VAL A 56 -5.62 -20.52 -9.35
C VAL A 56 -7.04 -21.04 -9.59
N SER A 57 -8.02 -20.60 -8.78
CA SER A 57 -9.40 -21.03 -8.96
C SER A 57 -9.92 -20.68 -10.36
N ASP A 58 -10.68 -21.60 -10.97
CA ASP A 58 -11.30 -21.35 -12.27
C ASP A 58 -12.19 -20.10 -12.22
N GLU A 59 -12.85 -19.87 -11.08
CA GLU A 59 -13.63 -18.67 -10.82
C GLU A 59 -12.80 -17.39 -10.84
N TYR A 60 -11.61 -17.34 -10.24
CA TYR A 60 -10.73 -16.17 -10.35
C TYR A 60 -10.29 -15.92 -11.79
N ARG A 61 -10.02 -16.99 -12.54
CA ARG A 61 -9.59 -16.87 -13.94
C ARG A 61 -10.71 -16.32 -14.82
N GLU A 62 -11.92 -16.83 -14.68
CA GLU A 62 -13.08 -16.41 -15.48
C GLU A 62 -13.66 -15.07 -15.02
N ASN A 63 -13.79 -14.89 -13.71
CA ASN A 63 -14.41 -13.72 -13.09
C ASN A 63 -13.43 -12.60 -12.74
N VAL A 64 -12.14 -12.71 -13.03
CA VAL A 64 -11.19 -11.60 -12.89
C VAL A 64 -10.28 -11.55 -14.09
N LEU A 65 -9.38 -12.54 -14.23
CA LEU A 65 -8.28 -12.49 -15.21
C LEU A 65 -8.73 -12.42 -16.68
N ALA A 66 -9.94 -12.87 -17.01
CA ALA A 66 -10.49 -12.75 -18.37
C ALA A 66 -10.76 -11.30 -18.81
N ARG A 67 -10.87 -10.33 -17.88
CA ARG A 67 -11.14 -8.91 -18.17
C ARG A 67 -9.97 -8.23 -18.88
N ASN A 68 -8.74 -8.59 -18.51
CA ASN A 68 -7.54 -7.91 -19.00
C ASN A 68 -6.32 -8.84 -19.01
N LYS A 69 -5.40 -8.63 -19.95
CA LYS A 69 -4.12 -9.36 -20.00
C LYS A 69 -3.25 -9.12 -18.77
N SER A 70 -3.36 -7.94 -18.16
CA SER A 70 -2.67 -7.62 -16.93
C SER A 70 -3.58 -7.92 -15.75
N ALA A 71 -3.15 -8.83 -14.86
CA ALA A 71 -3.88 -9.15 -13.64
C ALA A 71 -4.22 -7.89 -12.82
N LEU A 72 -3.31 -6.92 -12.77
CA LEU A 72 -3.53 -5.64 -12.09
C LEU A 72 -4.71 -4.86 -12.69
N TYR A 73 -4.78 -4.73 -14.01
CA TYR A 73 -5.88 -4.01 -14.66
C TYR A 73 -7.18 -4.81 -14.63
N ALA A 74 -7.10 -6.14 -14.73
CA ALA A 74 -8.26 -7.01 -14.56
C ALA A 74 -8.89 -6.84 -13.17
N SER A 75 -8.04 -6.71 -12.14
CA SER A 75 -8.46 -6.42 -10.77
C SER A 75 -9.05 -5.02 -10.61
N LEU A 76 -8.48 -3.99 -11.27
CA LEU A 76 -9.05 -2.64 -11.26
C LEU A 76 -10.43 -2.61 -11.95
N ASP A 77 -10.57 -3.29 -13.09
CA ASP A 77 -11.85 -3.42 -13.79
C ASP A 77 -12.90 -4.11 -12.90
N TRP A 78 -12.49 -5.14 -12.15
CA TRP A 78 -13.36 -5.83 -11.18
C TRP A 78 -13.77 -4.90 -10.03
N LEU A 79 -12.85 -4.14 -9.45
CA LEU A 79 -13.14 -3.20 -8.36
C LEU A 79 -14.08 -2.07 -8.82
N LEU A 80 -13.93 -1.61 -10.06
CA LEU A 80 -14.81 -0.62 -10.67
C LEU A 80 -16.23 -1.18 -10.87
N GLU A 81 -16.35 -2.40 -11.39
CA GLU A 81 -17.62 -3.12 -11.56
C GLU A 81 -18.37 -3.28 -10.22
N HIS A 82 -17.63 -3.52 -9.13
CA HIS A 82 -18.17 -3.69 -7.78
C HIS A 82 -18.29 -2.38 -6.98
N GLN A 83 -18.08 -1.23 -7.64
CA GLN A 83 -18.20 0.12 -7.04
C GLN A 83 -17.26 0.34 -5.84
N ALA A 84 -16.17 -0.43 -5.76
CA ALA A 84 -15.12 -0.21 -4.76
C ALA A 84 -14.27 1.02 -5.10
N ILE A 85 -14.13 1.29 -6.40
CA ILE A 85 -13.45 2.46 -6.95
C ILE A 85 -14.28 3.06 -8.09
N ASP A 86 -13.92 4.27 -8.51
CA ASP A 86 -14.55 5.00 -9.62
C ASP A 86 -13.51 5.44 -10.68
N ASP A 87 -13.97 6.05 -11.78
CA ASP A 87 -13.09 6.50 -12.88
C ASP A 87 -12.03 7.52 -12.43
N THR A 88 -12.31 8.31 -11.39
CA THR A 88 -11.35 9.28 -10.82
C THR A 88 -10.23 8.55 -10.10
N ASP A 89 -10.54 7.46 -9.41
CA ASP A 89 -9.56 6.59 -8.79
C ASP A 89 -8.67 5.90 -9.83
N ILE A 90 -9.24 5.44 -10.95
CA ILE A 90 -8.45 4.87 -12.06
C ILE A 90 -7.46 5.90 -12.60
N GLY A 91 -7.92 7.14 -12.83
CA GLY A 91 -7.04 8.24 -13.22
C GLY A 91 -5.93 8.53 -12.20
N SER A 92 -6.22 8.38 -10.91
CA SER A 92 -5.26 8.54 -9.82
C SER A 92 -4.25 7.39 -9.79
N PHE A 93 -4.71 6.15 -9.98
CA PHE A 93 -3.87 4.96 -10.10
C PHE A 93 -2.85 5.10 -11.23
N GLU A 94 -3.26 5.60 -12.40
CA GLU A 94 -2.33 5.82 -13.51
C GLU A 94 -1.21 6.82 -13.15
N ARG A 95 -1.55 7.94 -12.50
CA ARG A 95 -0.53 8.89 -12.01
C ARG A 95 0.41 8.22 -11.01
N ILE A 96 -0.15 7.49 -10.05
CA ILE A 96 0.61 6.77 -9.02
C ILE A 96 1.60 5.78 -9.64
N LYS A 97 1.13 4.97 -10.60
CA LYS A 97 1.93 3.97 -11.31
C LYS A 97 3.02 4.62 -12.16
N LEU A 98 2.72 5.71 -12.88
CA LEU A 98 3.71 6.44 -13.66
C LEU A 98 4.83 6.99 -12.77
N THR A 99 4.48 7.58 -11.62
CA THR A 99 5.46 8.05 -10.64
C THR A 99 6.30 6.90 -10.09
N ARG A 100 5.69 5.75 -9.75
CA ARG A 100 6.46 4.57 -9.31
C ARG A 100 7.43 4.09 -10.38
N ASN A 101 7.01 4.04 -11.64
CA ASN A 101 7.88 3.63 -12.74
C ASN A 101 9.07 4.58 -12.88
N LYS A 102 8.85 5.90 -12.80
CA LYS A 102 9.94 6.89 -12.78
C LYS A 102 10.88 6.65 -11.61
N LEU A 103 10.36 6.53 -10.39
CA LEU A 103 11.16 6.22 -9.19
C LEU A 103 12.05 4.98 -9.37
N ALA A 104 11.50 3.92 -9.97
CA ALA A 104 12.22 2.67 -10.18
C ALA A 104 13.30 2.74 -11.28
N HIS A 105 13.04 3.49 -12.36
CA HIS A 105 13.94 3.58 -13.51
C HIS A 105 14.97 4.72 -13.40
N GLU A 106 14.63 5.78 -12.67
CA GLU A 106 15.38 7.04 -12.59
C GLU A 106 15.95 7.27 -11.18
N LEU A 107 16.00 6.23 -10.33
CA LEU A 107 16.52 6.34 -8.96
C LEU A 107 17.89 7.04 -8.89
N PRO A 108 18.88 6.77 -9.77
CA PRO A 108 20.14 7.50 -9.76
C PRO A 108 19.98 9.00 -10.02
N SER A 109 19.11 9.44 -10.95
CA SER A 109 18.93 10.88 -11.22
C SER A 109 18.23 11.61 -10.08
N ILE A 110 17.32 10.93 -9.37
CA ILE A 110 16.62 11.48 -8.21
C ILE A 110 17.56 11.60 -7.02
N VAL A 111 18.33 10.53 -6.74
CA VAL A 111 19.19 10.45 -5.57
C VAL A 111 20.46 11.30 -5.75
N ILE A 112 21.14 11.14 -6.90
CA ILE A 112 22.42 11.79 -7.23
C ILE A 112 22.20 13.14 -7.90
N GLY A 113 21.33 13.20 -8.90
CA GLY A 113 21.05 14.41 -9.68
C GLY A 113 20.14 15.41 -8.96
N GLY A 114 19.49 15.00 -7.86
CA GLY A 114 18.58 15.81 -7.07
C GLY A 114 17.32 16.23 -7.83
N GLU A 115 16.91 15.41 -8.80
CA GLU A 115 15.68 15.60 -9.54
C GLU A 115 14.46 15.46 -8.61
N ASN A 116 13.59 16.47 -8.60
CA ASN A 116 12.33 16.42 -7.87
C ASN A 116 11.24 15.95 -8.81
N ILE A 117 10.72 14.74 -8.58
CA ILE A 117 9.66 14.14 -9.40
C ILE A 117 8.27 14.26 -8.75
N ASP A 118 8.13 15.10 -7.73
CA ASP A 118 6.87 15.41 -7.02
C ASP A 118 6.12 14.18 -6.47
N HIS A 119 6.85 13.11 -6.18
CA HIS A 119 6.26 11.87 -5.65
C HIS A 119 5.66 12.06 -4.26
N VAL A 120 6.09 13.09 -3.52
CA VAL A 120 5.53 13.46 -2.21
C VAL A 120 4.08 13.95 -2.35
N ALA A 121 3.76 14.72 -3.40
CA ALA A 121 2.37 15.13 -3.64
C ALA A 121 1.49 13.94 -4.04
N ILE A 122 1.99 13.07 -4.92
CA ILE A 122 1.26 11.88 -5.38
C ILE A 122 1.11 10.82 -4.27
N PHE A 123 1.95 10.86 -3.23
CA PHE A 123 1.85 9.93 -2.11
C PHE A 123 0.50 10.01 -1.38
N GLN A 124 -0.10 11.20 -1.29
CA GLN A 124 -1.41 11.35 -0.67
C GLN A 124 -2.53 10.68 -1.49
N ASP A 125 -2.49 10.80 -2.81
CA ASP A 125 -3.41 10.11 -3.72
C ASP A 125 -3.27 8.59 -3.55
N LEU A 126 -2.03 8.10 -3.41
CA LEU A 126 -1.72 6.69 -3.19
C LEU A 126 -2.35 6.18 -1.90
N VAL A 127 -2.09 6.84 -0.77
CA VAL A 127 -2.63 6.43 0.54
C VAL A 127 -4.17 6.51 0.56
N THR A 128 -4.73 7.52 -0.10
CA THR A 128 -6.19 7.68 -0.25
C THR A 128 -6.79 6.50 -1.00
N LEU A 129 -6.21 6.12 -2.14
CA LEU A 129 -6.68 5.00 -2.93
C LEU A 129 -6.52 3.66 -2.19
N LEU A 130 -5.37 3.44 -1.53
CA LEU A 130 -5.14 2.27 -0.69
C LEU A 130 -6.21 2.16 0.41
N ARG A 131 -6.47 3.25 1.13
CA ARG A 131 -7.50 3.29 2.19
C ARG A 131 -8.88 2.99 1.62
N LYS A 132 -9.25 3.56 0.47
CA LYS A 132 -10.57 3.33 -0.16
C LYS A 132 -10.78 1.86 -0.52
N VAL A 133 -9.81 1.23 -1.19
CA VAL A 133 -9.86 -0.19 -1.56
C VAL A 133 -9.96 -1.07 -0.31
N GLU A 134 -9.13 -0.82 0.69
CA GLU A 134 -9.10 -1.63 1.91
C GLU A 134 -10.37 -1.47 2.77
N ILE A 135 -10.91 -0.26 2.90
CA ILE A 135 -12.18 -0.05 3.62
C ILE A 135 -13.32 -0.80 2.92
N TRP A 136 -13.34 -0.82 1.58
CA TRP A 136 -14.36 -1.57 0.86
C TRP A 136 -14.34 -3.06 1.21
N TRP A 137 -13.16 -3.68 1.32
CA TRP A 137 -13.03 -5.07 1.77
C TRP A 137 -13.53 -5.28 3.19
N VAL A 138 -13.15 -4.39 4.12
CA VAL A 138 -13.59 -4.50 5.51
C VAL A 138 -15.11 -4.42 5.61
N VAL A 139 -15.72 -3.45 4.94
CA VAL A 139 -17.16 -3.16 5.03
C VAL A 139 -18.00 -4.21 4.31
N ASN A 140 -17.57 -4.68 3.13
CA ASN A 140 -18.39 -5.55 2.29
C ASN A 140 -18.09 -7.04 2.47
N VAL A 141 -16.97 -7.39 3.09
CA VAL A 141 -16.54 -8.78 3.27
C VAL A 141 -16.23 -9.10 4.72
N GLU A 142 -15.30 -8.41 5.36
CA GLU A 142 -14.83 -8.81 6.70
C GLU A 142 -15.90 -8.63 7.79
N ILE A 143 -16.56 -7.46 7.86
CA ILE A 143 -17.61 -7.18 8.84
C ILE A 143 -18.83 -8.10 8.62
N PRO A 144 -19.41 -8.22 7.40
CA PRO A 144 -20.59 -9.07 7.19
C PRO A 144 -20.35 -10.57 7.41
N THR A 145 -19.09 -11.02 7.39
CA THR A 145 -18.73 -12.42 7.62
C THR A 145 -18.21 -12.70 9.03
N ASN A 146 -18.17 -11.68 9.90
CA ASN A 146 -17.71 -11.80 11.28
C ASN A 146 -18.88 -11.71 12.28
N PRO A 147 -19.22 -12.81 12.98
CA PRO A 147 -20.32 -12.83 13.96
C PRO A 147 -20.17 -11.82 15.10
N ASP A 148 -18.95 -11.38 15.42
CA ASP A 148 -18.72 -10.38 16.47
C ASP A 148 -19.33 -9.02 16.15
N PHE A 149 -19.66 -8.75 14.87
CA PHE A 149 -20.27 -7.52 14.40
C PHE A 149 -21.76 -7.66 14.07
N ASP A 150 -22.38 -8.81 14.35
CA ASP A 150 -23.80 -9.05 14.05
C ASP A 150 -24.70 -8.01 14.75
N GLY A 151 -25.50 -7.30 13.95
CA GLY A 151 -26.44 -6.28 14.44
C GLY A 151 -25.78 -4.99 14.95
N GLN A 152 -24.48 -4.80 14.71
CA GLN A 152 -23.76 -3.57 15.06
C GLN A 152 -23.70 -2.62 13.86
N GLU A 153 -23.93 -1.33 14.10
CA GLU A 153 -23.60 -0.29 13.12
C GLU A 153 -22.13 0.09 13.27
N VAL A 154 -21.37 -0.05 12.19
CA VAL A 154 -19.96 0.34 12.13
C VAL A 154 -19.80 1.63 11.34
N ASP A 155 -19.20 2.64 11.95
CA ASP A 155 -18.81 3.86 11.25
C ASP A 155 -17.56 3.61 10.39
N GLN A 156 -17.72 3.71 9.06
CA GLN A 156 -16.63 3.53 8.12
C GLN A 156 -15.49 4.54 8.32
N ALA A 157 -15.77 5.71 8.90
CA ALA A 157 -14.76 6.73 9.18
C ALA A 157 -13.77 6.28 10.27
N GLU A 158 -14.22 5.45 11.21
CA GLU A 158 -13.39 4.94 12.33
C GLU A 158 -12.52 3.73 11.92
N ILE A 159 -12.79 3.13 10.75
CA ILE A 159 -12.02 1.99 10.25
C ILE A 159 -10.61 2.44 9.87
N THR A 160 -9.60 1.77 10.42
CA THR A 160 -8.20 1.91 10.01
C THR A 160 -7.69 0.57 9.48
N PRO A 161 -7.59 0.42 8.14
CA PRO A 161 -7.10 -0.83 7.58
C PRO A 161 -5.64 -1.12 7.90
N GLY A 162 -5.29 -2.40 8.07
CA GLY A 162 -3.96 -2.85 8.46
C GLY A 162 -2.80 -2.28 7.61
N PRO A 163 -2.86 -2.31 6.27
CA PRO A 163 -1.82 -1.71 5.41
C PRO A 163 -1.65 -0.20 5.63
N VAL A 164 -2.74 0.52 5.90
CA VAL A 164 -2.70 1.96 6.19
C VAL A 164 -2.08 2.21 7.57
N LEU A 165 -2.45 1.41 8.58
CA LEU A 165 -1.86 1.47 9.92
C LEU A 165 -0.34 1.21 9.86
N MET A 166 0.08 0.22 9.07
CA MET A 166 1.50 -0.09 8.87
C MET A 166 2.27 1.11 8.29
N LEU A 167 1.72 1.79 7.28
CA LEU A 167 2.33 3.00 6.72
C LEU A 167 2.39 4.15 7.73
N GLN A 168 1.35 4.33 8.55
CA GLN A 168 1.34 5.33 9.63
C GLN A 168 2.43 5.03 10.67
N MET A 169 2.57 3.78 11.10
CA MET A 169 3.63 3.36 12.02
C MET A 169 5.02 3.61 11.43
N MET A 170 5.23 3.28 10.15
CA MET A 170 6.50 3.58 9.46
C MET A 170 6.81 5.08 9.46
N LEU A 171 5.82 5.93 9.13
CA LEU A 171 5.98 7.38 9.14
C LEU A 171 6.30 7.92 10.54
N GLU A 172 5.64 7.41 11.58
CA GLU A 172 5.92 7.80 12.96
C GLU A 172 7.35 7.44 13.37
N VAL A 173 7.80 6.21 13.09
CA VAL A 173 9.17 5.78 13.40
C VAL A 173 10.19 6.62 12.63
N LEU A 174 9.96 6.89 11.35
CA LEU A 174 10.84 7.74 10.53
C LEU A 174 10.89 9.18 11.03
N SER A 175 9.85 9.67 11.71
CA SER A 175 9.84 10.98 12.36
C SER A 175 10.62 11.02 13.69
N GLY A 176 11.13 9.87 14.15
CA GLY A 176 11.84 9.72 15.42
C GLY A 176 10.94 9.38 16.61
N ASN A 177 9.71 8.91 16.38
CA ASN A 177 8.83 8.48 17.47
C ASN A 177 9.26 7.11 18.03
N GLU A 178 9.75 7.10 19.27
CA GLU A 178 10.14 5.87 19.98
C GLU A 178 9.02 5.27 20.85
N GLU A 179 7.86 5.92 20.98
CA GLU A 179 6.77 5.44 21.84
C GLU A 179 6.22 4.07 21.39
N LEU A 180 6.16 3.83 20.08
CA LEU A 180 5.76 2.53 19.52
C LEU A 180 6.67 1.41 20.00
N LEU A 181 7.99 1.64 20.05
CA LEU A 181 8.95 0.68 20.55
C LEU A 181 8.78 0.45 22.06
N LYS A 182 8.57 1.52 22.85
CA LYS A 182 8.32 1.40 24.28
C LYS A 182 7.06 0.61 24.59
N HIS A 183 5.98 0.86 23.84
CA HIS A 183 4.73 0.12 23.97
C HIS A 183 4.94 -1.36 23.65
N TYR A 184 5.58 -1.68 22.52
CA TYR A 184 5.90 -3.06 22.15
C TYR A 184 6.73 -3.79 23.21
N GLN A 185 7.76 -3.13 23.77
CA GLN A 185 8.60 -3.72 24.82
C GLN A 185 7.83 -4.00 26.12
N LYS A 186 6.87 -3.14 26.47
CA LYS A 186 6.05 -3.27 27.69
C LYS A 186 5.09 -4.46 27.59
N GLU A 187 4.48 -4.66 26.43
CA GLU A 187 3.54 -5.75 26.17
C GLU A 187 4.26 -7.10 25.92
N ARG A 188 5.60 -7.11 25.82
CA ARG A 188 6.37 -8.35 25.61
C ARG A 188 6.26 -9.29 26.83
N PRO A 189 5.86 -10.57 26.66
CA PRO A 189 5.76 -11.53 27.75
C PRO A 189 7.08 -11.69 28.51
N GLU A 190 7.05 -11.86 29.84
CA GLU A 190 8.26 -12.05 30.65
C GLU A 190 9.13 -13.22 30.18
N SER A 191 8.52 -14.28 29.62
CA SER A 191 9.21 -15.45 29.07
C SER A 191 10.14 -15.17 27.89
N GLU A 192 10.02 -14.00 27.27
CA GLU A 192 10.82 -13.59 26.11
C GLU A 192 11.82 -12.48 26.43
N ARG A 193 11.83 -11.96 27.67
CA ARG A 193 12.68 -10.83 28.05
C ARG A 193 14.16 -11.18 28.26
N ASP A 194 14.46 -12.46 28.55
CA ASP A 194 15.80 -12.96 28.90
C ASP A 194 16.45 -13.88 27.83
N LYS A 195 15.96 -13.86 26.59
CA LYS A 195 16.63 -14.49 25.42
C LYS A 195 17.25 -13.42 24.54
#